data_AF-X1SCM2-F1
#
_entry.id   AF-X1SCM2-F1
#
_cell.length_a   1.000
_cell.length_b   1.000
_cell.length_c   1.000
_cell.angle_alpha   90.00
_cell.angle_beta   90.00
_cell.angle_gamma   90.00
#
_symmetry.space_group_name_H-M   'P 1'
#
loop_
_entity.id
_entity.type
_entity.pdbx_description
1 polymer ?
#
loop_
_entity_poly.entity_id
_entity_poly.type
_entity_poly.pdbx_seq_one_letter_code
_entity_poly.pdbx_strand_id
1 'polypeptide(L)'
;LFPNGEQININRLAELNVDIFSPCAAPSSIRLDNANHVAARIISPGANVPTTPEAEEILFHRGILSIPDFVANCGGALGVSMEFAGLKEAFVKHFIDQRFGQKVAEMLKAVETKGIIPRDYAVKIAKERFLTVKEKAERKNITNGVFRFGLELYRRRLIPSYLTRLVAPVYFEHTLLGHS
;
A
#
# COMPACT_ATOMS: atom_id res chain seq x y z
N LEU A 1 23.20 -25.19 2.79
CA LEU A 1 21.92 -25.63 2.19
C LEU A 1 20.99 -26.03 3.32
N PHE A 2 19.69 -25.72 3.21
CA PHE A 2 18.71 -26.10 4.23
C PHE A 2 18.50 -27.63 4.17
N PRO A 3 18.67 -28.37 5.27
CA PRO A 3 18.79 -29.84 5.23
C PRO A 3 17.53 -30.56 4.75
N ASN A 4 16.35 -29.93 4.87
CA ASN A 4 15.06 -30.46 4.41
C ASN A 4 14.49 -29.68 3.22
N GLY A 5 15.32 -28.90 2.53
CA GLY A 5 14.89 -28.08 1.39
C GLY A 5 15.23 -28.74 0.06
N GLU A 6 14.30 -28.67 -0.89
CA GLU A 6 14.58 -28.98 -2.29
C GLU A 6 15.13 -27.73 -2.99
N GLN A 7 16.23 -27.89 -3.72
CA GLN A 7 16.78 -26.80 -4.52
C GLN A 7 15.99 -26.68 -5.82
N ILE A 8 15.36 -25.52 -6.02
CA ILE A 8 14.65 -25.18 -7.25
C ILE A 8 15.38 -24.07 -8.01
N ASN A 9 15.21 -24.04 -9.33
CA ASN A 9 15.65 -22.92 -10.14
C ASN A 9 14.77 -21.70 -9.81
N ILE A 10 15.41 -20.56 -9.55
CA ILE A 10 14.70 -19.31 -9.21
C ILE A 10 13.68 -18.89 -10.27
N ASN A 11 13.93 -19.18 -11.54
CA ASN A 11 13.03 -18.86 -12.65
C ASN A 11 11.72 -19.65 -12.60
N ARG A 12 11.71 -20.80 -11.92
CA ARG A 12 10.54 -21.68 -11.76
C ARG A 12 9.73 -21.34 -10.51
N LEU A 13 10.19 -20.41 -9.67
CA LEU A 13 9.57 -20.11 -8.39
C LEU A 13 8.12 -19.62 -8.55
N ALA A 14 7.84 -18.79 -9.55
CA ALA A 14 6.50 -18.28 -9.82
C ALA A 14 5.55 -19.34 -10.41
N GLU A 15 6.10 -20.45 -10.92
CA GLU A 15 5.34 -21.55 -11.53
C GLU A 15 4.88 -22.59 -10.52
N LEU A 16 5.31 -22.48 -9.26
CA LEU A 16 4.87 -23.37 -8.20
C LEU A 16 3.38 -23.20 -7.96
N ASN A 17 2.67 -24.33 -7.86
CA ASN A 17 1.25 -24.36 -7.54
C ASN A 17 1.05 -24.01 -6.06
N VAL A 18 0.80 -22.74 -5.78
CA VAL A 18 0.61 -22.18 -4.44
C VAL A 18 -0.61 -21.26 -4.43
N ASP A 19 -1.22 -21.05 -3.27
CA ASP A 19 -2.33 -20.09 -3.19
C ASP A 19 -1.84 -18.65 -3.36
N ILE A 20 -0.72 -18.32 -2.71
CA ILE A 20 -0.15 -16.96 -2.67
C ILE A 20 1.32 -17.01 -3.08
N PHE A 21 1.68 -16.20 -4.07
CA PHE A 21 3.09 -15.93 -4.41
C PHE A 21 3.46 -14.50 -4.03
N SER A 22 4.52 -14.34 -3.23
CA SER A 22 4.96 -13.05 -2.70
C SER A 22 6.35 -12.66 -3.24
N PRO A 23 6.43 -11.93 -4.36
CA PRO A 23 7.71 -11.43 -4.86
C PRO A 23 8.21 -10.29 -3.98
N CYS A 24 9.31 -10.54 -3.26
CA CYS A 24 9.88 -9.61 -2.26
C CYS A 24 11.34 -9.22 -2.55
N ALA A 25 11.91 -9.66 -3.68
CA ALA A 25 13.33 -9.49 -3.96
C ALA A 25 13.64 -8.31 -4.89
N ALA A 26 13.07 -8.32 -6.10
CA ALA A 26 13.46 -7.41 -7.18
C ALA A 26 12.26 -6.92 -8.02
N PRO A 27 12.37 -5.74 -8.65
CA PRO A 27 11.39 -5.29 -9.64
C PRO A 27 11.35 -6.25 -10.84
N SER A 28 10.24 -6.24 -11.57
CA SER A 28 10.06 -7.01 -12.80
C SER A 28 10.40 -8.50 -12.67
N SER A 29 10.07 -9.09 -11.52
CA SER A 29 10.17 -10.54 -11.26
C SER A 29 9.12 -11.33 -12.05
N ILE A 30 7.96 -10.71 -12.30
CA ILE A 30 6.91 -11.21 -13.18
C ILE A 30 6.82 -10.27 -14.39
N ARG A 31 7.01 -10.80 -15.59
CA ARG A 31 7.08 -10.06 -16.85
C ARG A 31 6.27 -10.80 -17.92
N LEU A 32 6.15 -10.16 -19.09
CA LEU A 32 5.47 -10.72 -20.26
C LEU A 32 5.91 -12.17 -20.58
N ASP A 33 7.20 -12.47 -20.45
CA ASP A 33 7.79 -13.78 -20.80
C ASP A 33 7.45 -14.92 -19.83
N ASN A 34 7.08 -14.62 -18.58
CA ASN A 34 6.80 -15.63 -17.55
C ASN A 34 5.39 -15.55 -16.93
N ALA A 35 4.63 -14.48 -17.20
CA ALA A 35 3.30 -14.28 -16.64
C ALA A 35 2.32 -15.42 -16.96
N ASN A 36 2.47 -16.08 -18.12
CA ASN A 36 1.66 -17.24 -18.51
C ASN A 36 1.96 -18.50 -17.69
N HIS A 37 3.15 -18.59 -17.09
CA HIS A 37 3.57 -19.74 -16.30
C HIS A 37 3.27 -19.59 -14.81
N VAL A 38 2.85 -18.40 -14.37
CA VAL A 38 2.45 -18.16 -12.98
C VAL A 38 1.29 -19.09 -12.61
N ALA A 39 1.47 -19.91 -11.58
CA ALA A 39 0.46 -20.87 -11.12
C ALA A 39 -0.27 -20.42 -9.84
N ALA A 40 0.15 -19.29 -9.24
CA ALA A 40 -0.47 -18.77 -8.04
C ALA A 40 -1.87 -18.19 -8.28
N ARG A 41 -2.71 -18.21 -7.25
CA ARG A 41 -4.06 -17.59 -7.29
C ARG A 41 -4.01 -16.10 -6.93
N ILE A 42 -3.07 -15.72 -6.06
CA ILE A 42 -2.86 -14.35 -5.59
C ILE A 42 -1.38 -14.00 -5.68
N ILE A 43 -1.07 -12.80 -6.16
CA ILE A 43 0.25 -12.17 -6.07
C ILE A 43 0.21 -11.11 -4.98
N SER A 44 0.99 -11.29 -3.92
CA SER A 44 1.08 -10.36 -2.78
C SER A 44 2.50 -9.82 -2.64
N PRO A 45 2.86 -8.77 -3.40
CA PRO A 45 4.24 -8.30 -3.48
C PRO A 45 4.74 -7.58 -2.23
N GLY A 46 6.00 -7.83 -1.89
CA GLY A 46 6.78 -6.98 -0.99
C GLY A 46 7.72 -6.01 -1.73
N ALA A 47 8.21 -6.41 -2.91
CA ALA A 47 9.08 -5.58 -3.74
C ALA A 47 8.30 -4.43 -4.39
N ASN A 48 9.02 -3.36 -4.75
CA ASN A 48 8.48 -2.29 -5.57
C ASN A 48 8.50 -2.70 -7.05
N VAL A 49 7.37 -2.51 -7.72
CA VAL A 49 7.13 -2.82 -9.14
C VAL A 49 7.58 -4.24 -9.52
N PRO A 50 7.12 -5.31 -8.84
CA PRO A 50 7.58 -6.67 -9.15
C PRO A 50 6.92 -7.27 -10.39
N THR A 51 5.80 -6.70 -10.84
CA THR A 51 5.04 -7.15 -12.02
C THR A 51 5.01 -6.02 -13.04
N THR A 52 5.36 -6.31 -14.30
CA THR A 52 5.24 -5.31 -15.38
C THR A 52 3.77 -5.10 -15.77
N PRO A 53 3.40 -3.95 -16.36
CA PRO A 53 2.01 -3.68 -16.77
C PRO A 53 1.42 -4.78 -17.68
N GLU A 54 2.20 -5.25 -18.66
CA GLU A 54 1.77 -6.30 -19.59
C GLU A 54 1.56 -7.64 -18.87
N ALA A 55 2.35 -7.93 -17.83
CA ALA A 55 2.15 -9.10 -16.99
C ALA A 55 0.91 -8.97 -16.11
N GLU A 56 0.60 -7.78 -15.58
CA GLU A 56 -0.64 -7.54 -14.82
C GLU A 56 -1.90 -7.78 -15.67
N GLU A 57 -1.88 -7.38 -16.96
CA GLU A 57 -2.97 -7.69 -17.91
C GLU A 57 -3.16 -9.20 -18.08
N ILE A 58 -2.07 -9.93 -18.31
CA ILE A 58 -2.11 -11.40 -18.46
C ILE A 58 -2.67 -12.06 -17.20
N LEU A 59 -2.15 -11.70 -16.03
CA LEU A 59 -2.60 -12.25 -14.76
C LEU A 59 -4.09 -11.97 -14.53
N PHE A 60 -4.54 -10.73 -14.82
CA PHE A 60 -5.94 -10.35 -14.70
C PHE A 60 -6.85 -11.18 -15.60
N HIS A 61 -6.51 -11.34 -16.89
CA HIS A 61 -7.28 -12.17 -17.82
C HIS A 61 -7.29 -13.66 -17.45
N ARG A 62 -6.26 -14.14 -16.75
CA ARG A 62 -6.18 -15.50 -16.21
C ARG A 62 -6.92 -15.67 -14.88
N GLY A 63 -7.55 -14.62 -14.35
CA GLY A 63 -8.24 -14.65 -13.06
C GLY A 63 -7.29 -14.72 -11.85
N ILE A 64 -6.03 -14.34 -12.03
CA ILE A 64 -5.04 -14.26 -10.95
C ILE A 64 -5.07 -12.85 -10.35
N LEU A 65 -5.30 -12.77 -9.04
CA LEU A 65 -5.38 -11.50 -8.34
C LEU A 65 -3.97 -10.96 -8.05
N SER A 66 -3.52 -9.97 -8.81
CA SER A 66 -2.27 -9.26 -8.54
C SER A 66 -2.51 -8.00 -7.69
N ILE A 67 -2.15 -8.04 -6.41
CA ILE A 67 -2.30 -6.90 -5.50
C ILE A 67 -1.24 -5.84 -5.86
N PRO A 68 -1.61 -4.55 -5.99
CA PRO A 68 -0.62 -3.51 -6.28
C PRO A 68 0.42 -3.42 -5.17
N ASP A 69 1.69 -3.30 -5.55
CA ASP A 69 2.84 -3.16 -4.66
C ASP A 69 2.67 -2.08 -3.59
N PHE A 70 2.32 -0.85 -3.99
CA PHE A 70 2.12 0.26 -3.06
C PHE A 70 0.89 0.10 -2.15
N VAL A 71 0.06 -0.94 -2.36
CA VAL A 71 -1.00 -1.34 -1.43
C VAL A 71 -0.49 -2.45 -0.51
N ALA A 72 0.15 -3.48 -1.08
CA ALA A 72 0.63 -4.64 -0.33
C ALA A 72 1.80 -4.32 0.62
N ASN A 73 2.72 -3.44 0.22
CA ASN A 73 3.94 -3.15 0.97
C ASN A 73 3.90 -1.82 1.78
N CYS A 74 2.76 -1.12 1.78
CA CYS A 74 2.65 0.22 2.40
C CYS A 74 2.78 0.25 3.92
N GLY A 75 2.64 -0.92 4.59
CA GLY A 75 2.64 -1.01 6.05
C GLY A 75 3.89 -0.40 6.68
N GLY A 76 5.06 -0.58 6.08
CA GLY A 76 6.31 0.02 6.56
C GLY A 76 6.32 1.55 6.48
N ALA A 77 5.89 2.11 5.35
CA ALA A 77 5.82 3.57 5.17
C ALA A 77 4.77 4.21 6.10
N LEU A 78 3.62 3.55 6.28
CA LEU A 78 2.58 3.98 7.22
C LEU A 78 3.07 3.92 8.67
N GLY A 79 3.71 2.80 9.06
CA GLY A 79 4.24 2.60 10.41
C GLY A 79 5.26 3.66 10.79
N VAL A 80 6.29 3.86 9.96
CA VAL A 80 7.32 4.89 10.17
C VAL A 80 6.71 6.29 10.25
N SER A 81 5.72 6.61 9.40
CA SER A 81 5.05 7.91 9.43
C SER A 81 4.30 8.15 10.74
N MET A 82 3.63 7.12 11.28
CA MET A 82 2.88 7.19 12.53
C MET A 82 3.78 7.24 13.76
N GLU A 83 4.85 6.44 13.77
CA GLU A 83 5.87 6.46 14.82
C GLU A 83 6.56 7.82 14.89
N PHE A 84 6.89 8.40 13.73
CA PHE A 84 7.44 9.75 13.64
C PHE A 84 6.47 10.83 14.15
N ALA A 85 5.16 10.57 14.12
CA ALA A 85 4.14 11.43 14.73
C ALA A 85 3.99 11.23 16.25
N GLY A 86 4.70 10.25 16.83
CA GLY A 86 4.71 9.95 18.26
C GLY A 86 3.65 8.94 18.69
N LEU A 87 3.04 8.22 17.74
CA LEU A 87 2.08 7.15 18.02
C LEU A 87 2.81 5.89 18.52
N LYS A 88 2.16 5.16 19.44
CA LYS A 88 2.72 3.93 20.00
C LYS A 88 2.50 2.76 19.05
N GLU A 89 3.41 1.80 19.06
CA GLU A 89 3.35 0.56 18.27
C GLU A 89 1.97 -0.13 18.33
N ALA A 90 1.37 -0.24 19.52
CA ALA A 90 0.05 -0.85 19.69
C ALA A 90 -1.06 -0.13 18.89
N PHE A 91 -1.01 1.20 18.81
CA PHE A 91 -1.95 1.98 17.98
C PHE A 91 -1.67 1.78 16.50
N VAL A 92 -0.39 1.83 16.09
CA VAL A 92 0.04 1.64 14.69
C VAL A 92 -0.43 0.28 14.17
N LYS A 93 -0.16 -0.79 14.94
CA LYS A 93 -0.59 -2.15 14.62
C LYS A 93 -2.12 -2.24 14.50
N HIS A 94 -2.85 -1.72 15.48
CA HIS A 94 -4.31 -1.72 15.44
C HIS A 94 -4.86 -0.97 14.23
N PHE A 95 -4.30 0.19 13.90
CA PHE A 95 -4.71 0.99 12.75
C PHE A 95 -4.49 0.24 11.43
N ILE A 96 -3.29 -0.34 11.24
CA ILE A 96 -2.96 -1.11 10.03
C ILE A 96 -3.88 -2.33 9.90
N ASP A 97 -4.02 -3.13 10.96
CA ASP A 97 -4.78 -4.37 10.92
C ASP A 97 -6.29 -4.13 10.71
N GLN A 98 -6.88 -3.21 11.49
CA GLN A 98 -8.34 -3.08 11.58
C GLN A 98 -8.91 -2.02 10.64
N ARG A 99 -8.19 -0.93 10.40
CA ARG A 99 -8.69 0.17 9.58
C ARG A 99 -8.20 0.07 8.15
N PHE A 100 -6.89 -0.09 7.98
CA PHE A 100 -6.31 -0.15 6.65
C PHE A 100 -6.64 -1.49 5.95
N GLY A 101 -6.58 -2.60 6.69
CA GLY A 101 -7.03 -3.91 6.20
C GLY A 101 -8.46 -3.90 5.65
N GLN A 102 -9.39 -3.22 6.32
CA GLN A 102 -10.77 -3.07 5.85
C GLN A 102 -10.84 -2.30 4.52
N LYS A 103 -10.06 -1.23 4.35
CA LYS A 103 -10.01 -0.46 3.09
C LYS A 103 -9.41 -1.26 1.94
N VAL A 104 -8.41 -2.09 2.21
CA VAL A 104 -7.87 -3.03 1.22
C VAL A 104 -8.93 -4.05 0.82
N ALA A 105 -9.66 -4.62 1.78
CA ALA A 105 -10.75 -5.56 1.49
C ALA A 105 -11.87 -4.92 0.64
N GLU A 106 -12.28 -3.68 0.95
CA GLU A 106 -13.22 -2.90 0.14
C GLU A 106 -12.71 -2.70 -1.29
N MET A 107 -11.41 -2.39 -1.44
CA MET A 107 -10.76 -2.20 -2.73
C MET A 107 -10.80 -3.48 -3.56
N LEU A 108 -10.40 -4.62 -2.98
CA LEU A 108 -10.38 -5.92 -3.65
C LEU A 108 -11.79 -6.35 -4.09
N LYS A 109 -12.80 -6.17 -3.23
CA LYS A 109 -14.20 -6.46 -3.56
C LYS A 109 -14.72 -5.59 -4.72
N ALA A 110 -14.34 -4.32 -4.74
CA ALA A 110 -14.72 -3.41 -5.80
C ALA A 110 -14.05 -3.76 -7.14
N VAL A 111 -12.79 -4.21 -7.11
CA VAL A 111 -12.07 -4.70 -8.30
C VAL A 111 -12.75 -5.93 -8.88
N GLU A 112 -13.06 -6.91 -8.03
CA GLU A 112 -13.78 -8.13 -8.42
C GLU A 112 -15.13 -7.80 -9.08
N THR A 113 -15.92 -6.93 -8.43
CA THR A 113 -17.25 -6.55 -8.93
C THR A 113 -17.19 -5.79 -10.26
N LYS A 114 -16.17 -4.95 -10.46
CA LYS A 114 -16.05 -4.07 -11.63
C LYS A 114 -15.31 -4.72 -12.80
N GLY A 115 -14.62 -5.83 -12.58
CA GLY A 115 -13.80 -6.48 -13.62
C GLY A 115 -12.72 -5.56 -14.16
N ILE A 116 -11.97 -4.91 -13.28
CA ILE A 116 -10.89 -3.98 -13.64
C ILE A 116 -9.56 -4.44 -13.05
N ILE A 117 -8.44 -4.06 -13.68
CA ILE A 117 -7.11 -4.40 -13.15
C ILE A 117 -6.94 -3.74 -11.76
N PRO A 118 -6.51 -4.48 -10.72
CA PRO A 118 -6.37 -3.95 -9.36
C PRO A 118 -5.53 -2.68 -9.27
N ARG A 119 -4.43 -2.59 -10.04
CA ARG A 119 -3.55 -1.42 -10.07
C ARG A 119 -4.27 -0.18 -10.58
N ASP A 120 -5.01 -0.29 -11.68
CA ASP A 120 -5.74 0.84 -12.27
C ASP A 120 -6.76 1.41 -11.28
N TYR A 121 -7.48 0.53 -10.59
CA TYR A 121 -8.42 0.94 -9.55
C TYR A 121 -7.73 1.62 -8.37
N ALA A 122 -6.64 1.04 -7.87
CA ALA A 122 -5.90 1.59 -6.75
C ALA A 122 -5.26 2.94 -7.10
N VAL A 123 -4.70 3.09 -8.30
CA VAL A 123 -4.14 4.36 -8.80
C VAL A 123 -5.24 5.42 -8.93
N LYS A 124 -6.42 5.05 -9.45
CA LYS A 124 -7.56 5.97 -9.53
C LYS A 124 -7.94 6.50 -8.15
N ILE A 125 -8.16 5.62 -7.17
CA ILE A 125 -8.50 6.02 -5.79
C ILE A 125 -7.39 6.89 -5.18
N ALA A 126 -6.13 6.50 -5.35
CA ALA A 126 -5.00 7.23 -4.81
C ALA A 126 -4.93 8.66 -5.39
N LYS A 127 -5.14 8.82 -6.70
CA LYS A 127 -5.17 10.14 -7.37
C LYS A 127 -6.34 11.00 -6.88
N GLU A 128 -7.55 10.44 -6.78
CA GLU A 128 -8.73 11.17 -6.29
C GLU A 128 -8.51 11.68 -4.85
N ARG A 129 -7.94 10.84 -3.98
CA ARG A 129 -7.59 11.22 -2.61
C ARG A 129 -6.51 12.29 -2.57
N PHE A 130 -5.45 12.12 -3.37
CA PHE A 130 -4.37 13.10 -3.46
C PHE A 130 -4.88 14.47 -3.87
N LEU A 131 -5.72 14.55 -4.90
CA LEU A 131 -6.33 15.80 -5.36
C LEU A 131 -7.20 16.43 -4.27
N THR A 132 -8.03 15.64 -3.59
CA THR A 132 -8.88 16.12 -2.48
C THR A 132 -8.04 16.73 -1.35
N VAL A 133 -6.94 16.08 -0.96
CA VAL A 133 -6.03 16.57 0.09
C VAL A 133 -5.30 17.83 -0.37
N LYS A 134 -4.83 17.85 -1.63
CA LYS A 134 -4.14 19.00 -2.23
C LYS A 134 -5.05 20.23 -2.26
N GLU A 135 -6.28 20.10 -2.74
CA GLU A 135 -7.26 21.20 -2.78
C GLU A 135 -7.53 21.78 -1.39
N LYS A 136 -7.67 20.93 -0.37
CA LYS A 136 -7.83 21.39 1.03
C LYS A 136 -6.61 22.16 1.53
N ALA A 137 -5.40 21.74 1.17
CA ALA A 137 -4.15 22.40 1.55
C ALA A 137 -3.88 23.72 0.81
N GLU A 138 -4.44 23.88 -0.39
CA GLU A 138 -4.29 25.07 -1.24
C GLU A 138 -5.33 26.17 -0.97
N ARG A 139 -6.50 25.83 -0.40
CA ARG A 139 -7.51 26.84 0.02
C ARG A 139 -6.89 27.89 0.95
N LYS A 140 -6.97 29.17 0.62
CA LYS A 140 -6.45 30.27 1.46
C LYS A 140 -7.41 30.58 2.61
N ASN A 141 -7.27 29.86 3.72
CA ASN A 141 -7.93 30.19 4.99
C ASN A 141 -6.87 30.51 6.06
N ILE A 142 -7.21 31.36 7.04
CA ILE A 142 -6.33 31.74 8.18
C ILE A 142 -5.77 30.50 8.90
N THR A 143 -6.60 29.45 9.03
CA THR A 143 -6.22 28.14 9.59
C THR A 143 -5.06 27.47 8.85
N ASN A 144 -4.92 27.69 7.54
CA ASN A 144 -3.87 27.06 6.74
C ASN A 144 -2.50 27.73 6.94
N GLY A 145 -2.45 29.02 7.31
CA GLY A 145 -1.20 29.68 7.72
C GLY A 145 -0.65 29.10 9.02
N VAL A 146 -1.52 28.94 10.02
CA VAL A 146 -1.18 28.31 11.31
C VAL A 146 -0.79 26.85 11.11
N PHE A 147 -1.50 26.10 10.27
CA PHE A 147 -1.18 24.72 9.95
C PHE A 147 0.18 24.58 9.25
N ARG A 148 0.51 25.43 8.27
CA ARG A 148 1.82 25.42 7.60
C ARG A 148 2.95 25.76 8.57
N PHE A 149 2.74 26.74 9.45
CA PHE A 149 3.70 27.06 10.49
C PHE A 149 3.90 25.89 11.47
N GLY A 150 2.81 25.26 11.90
CA GLY A 150 2.86 24.04 12.73
C GLY A 150 3.59 22.89 12.03
N LEU A 151 3.32 22.64 10.75
CA LEU A 151 4.04 21.64 9.95
C LEU A 151 5.54 21.95 9.83
N GLU A 152 5.90 23.22 9.66
CA GLU A 152 7.30 23.65 9.62
C GLU A 152 8.01 23.40 10.95
N LEU A 153 7.36 23.75 12.07
CA LEU A 153 7.86 23.44 13.41
C LEU A 153 7.96 21.93 13.64
N TYR A 154 7.00 21.14 13.15
CA TYR A 154 7.01 19.69 13.23
C TYR A 154 8.20 19.09 12.46
N ARG A 155 8.41 19.53 11.20
CA ARG A 155 9.54 19.11 10.36
C ARG A 155 10.89 19.45 10.99
N ARG A 156 10.98 20.57 11.71
CA ARG A 156 12.17 20.99 12.46
C ARG A 156 12.30 20.33 13.85
N ARG A 157 11.38 19.43 14.23
CA ARG A 157 11.31 18.78 15.55
C ARG A 157 11.19 19.77 16.72
N LEU A 158 10.61 20.95 16.48
CA LEU A 158 10.39 22.00 17.48
C LEU A 158 9.04 21.87 18.20
N ILE A 159 8.13 21.03 17.70
CA ILE A 159 6.86 20.73 18.39
C ILE A 159 7.11 19.63 19.44
N PRO A 160 6.74 19.87 20.71
CA PRO A 160 6.74 18.83 21.74
C PRO A 160 5.94 17.59 21.32
N SER A 161 6.51 16.41 21.50
CA SER A 161 5.92 15.12 21.06
C SER A 161 4.55 14.82 21.68
N TYR A 162 4.22 15.41 22.85
CA TYR A 162 2.89 15.26 23.44
C TYR A 162 1.80 15.96 22.62
N LEU A 163 2.11 17.09 21.95
CA LEU A 163 1.16 17.80 21.10
C LEU A 163 0.91 17.05 19.80
N THR A 164 1.97 16.51 19.17
CA THR A 164 1.84 15.74 17.92
C THR A 164 1.03 14.47 18.16
N ARG A 165 1.26 13.79 19.29
CA ARG A 165 0.53 12.58 19.69
C ARG A 165 -0.97 12.81 19.86
N LEU A 166 -1.40 13.99 20.31
CA LEU A 166 -2.82 14.31 20.50
C LEU A 166 -3.58 14.44 19.17
N VAL A 167 -2.95 15.05 18.16
CA VAL A 167 -3.61 15.33 16.88
C VAL A 167 -3.38 14.24 15.83
N ALA A 168 -2.32 13.44 15.97
CA ALA A 168 -1.93 12.42 15.00
C ALA A 168 -3.02 11.37 14.71
N PRO A 169 -3.73 10.79 15.70
CA PRO A 169 -4.76 9.78 15.41
C PRO A 169 -5.85 10.31 14.47
N VAL A 170 -6.39 11.50 14.77
CA VAL A 170 -7.45 12.14 13.98
C VAL A 170 -6.95 12.48 12.58
N TYR A 171 -5.71 12.97 12.46
CA TYR A 171 -5.11 13.27 11.17
C TYR A 171 -5.00 12.03 10.27
N PHE A 172 -4.50 10.91 10.81
CA PHE A 172 -4.33 9.68 10.04
C PHE A 172 -5.67 9.03 9.69
N GLU A 173 -6.64 9.01 10.61
CA GLU A 173 -7.99 8.52 10.30
C GLU A 173 -8.63 9.34 9.18
N HIS A 174 -8.62 10.67 9.29
CA HIS A 174 -9.24 11.55 8.31
C HIS A 174 -8.57 11.49 6.93
N THR A 175 -7.23 11.47 6.90
CA THR A 175 -6.46 11.51 5.67
C THR A 175 -6.43 10.16 4.95
N LEU A 176 -6.28 9.06 5.70
CA LEU A 176 -6.10 7.72 5.11
C LEU A 176 -7.40 6.95 4.91
N LEU A 177 -8.44 7.21 5.70
CA LEU A 177 -9.71 6.48 5.59
C LEU A 177 -10.76 7.28 4.82
N GLY A 178 -10.63 8.61 4.76
CA GLY A 178 -11.65 9.51 4.22
C GLY A 178 -12.85 9.61 5.15
N HIS A 179 -13.78 10.54 4.88
CA HIS A 179 -15.08 10.53 5.55
C HIS A 179 -15.86 9.28 5.09
N SER A 180 -16.30 8.47 6.05
CA SER A 180 -17.39 7.51 5.84
C SER A 180 -18.71 8.27 5.78
#